data_AF-A0A1A8R4X6-F1
#
_entry.id   AF-A0A1A8R4X6-F1
#
_cell.length_a   1.000
_cell.length_b   1.000
_cell.length_c   1.000
_cell.angle_alpha   90.00
_cell.angle_beta   90.00
_cell.angle_gamma   90.00
#
_symmetry.space_group_name_H-M   'P 1'
#
loop_
_entity.id
_entity.type
_entity.pdbx_description
1 polymer ?
#
loop_
_entity_poly.entity_id
_entity_poly.type
_entity_poly.pdbx_seq_one_letter_code
_entity_poly.pdbx_strand_id
1 'polypeptide(L)'
;TLALPDLEQLDLSSNRLDLISEGAFRDLARLKNLNLSRNQLSINLGSNSKALGSLGRLKSLDVSKNGLSNDAAELFLKNKPTLDHLKMTGNALIRLSHSLFRESGSLKTITVD
;
A
#
# COMPACT_ATOMS: atom_id res chain seq x y z
N THR A 1 15.47 -12.76 1.70
CA THR A 1 14.41 -12.32 0.76
C THR A 1 13.50 -13.49 0.46
N LEU A 2 12.19 -13.25 0.35
CA LEU A 2 11.22 -14.28 -0.04
C LEU A 2 11.23 -14.37 -1.57
N ALA A 3 11.89 -15.38 -2.13
CA ALA A 3 11.83 -15.66 -3.56
C ALA A 3 10.57 -16.49 -3.83
N LEU A 4 9.45 -15.81 -4.10
CA LEU A 4 8.16 -16.41 -4.45
C LEU A 4 7.76 -15.92 -5.85
N PRO A 5 8.40 -16.45 -6.91
CA PRO A 5 8.35 -15.86 -8.25
C PRO A 5 6.93 -15.86 -8.85
N ASP A 6 6.08 -16.78 -8.42
CA ASP A 6 4.69 -16.94 -8.92
C ASP A 6 3.62 -16.36 -7.99
N LEU A 7 4.01 -15.74 -6.87
CA LEU A 7 3.03 -15.18 -5.93
C LEU A 7 2.34 -13.96 -6.54
N GLU A 8 1.03 -14.09 -6.79
CA GLU A 8 0.21 -12.99 -7.33
C GLU A 8 -0.63 -12.29 -6.26
N GLN A 9 -0.92 -12.96 -5.15
CA GLN A 9 -1.75 -12.43 -4.05
C GLN A 9 -1.07 -12.67 -2.71
N LEU A 10 -1.03 -11.64 -1.87
CA LEU A 10 -0.47 -11.69 -0.53
C LEU A 10 -1.43 -11.02 0.44
N ASP A 11 -1.92 -11.80 1.40
CA ASP A 11 -2.72 -11.30 2.50
C ASP A 11 -1.91 -11.32 3.80
N LEU A 12 -1.67 -10.13 4.35
CA LEU A 12 -1.01 -9.88 5.63
C LEU A 12 -1.94 -9.11 6.57
N SER A 13 -3.24 -9.11 6.30
CA SER A 13 -4.20 -8.34 7.07
C SER A 13 -4.40 -8.88 8.48
N SER A 14 -4.89 -8.01 9.37
CA SER A 14 -5.20 -8.35 10.77
C SER A 14 -4.00 -8.89 11.55
N ASN A 15 -2.84 -8.33 11.27
CA ASN A 15 -1.62 -8.57 12.03
C ASN A 15 -1.28 -7.35 12.89
N ARG A 16 -0.07 -7.36 13.46
CA ARG A 16 0.48 -6.24 14.25
C ARG A 16 1.70 -5.65 13.57
N LEU A 17 1.72 -5.65 12.23
CA LEU A 17 2.84 -5.12 11.47
C LEU A 17 2.90 -3.60 11.67
N ASP A 18 3.94 -3.15 12.35
CA ASP A 18 4.32 -1.75 12.45
C ASP A 18 5.50 -1.42 11.51
N LEU A 19 6.32 -2.43 11.17
CA LEU A 19 7.51 -2.34 10.34
C LEU A 19 7.52 -3.41 9.25
N ILE A 20 7.71 -2.95 8.01
CA ILE A 20 8.06 -3.75 6.85
C ILE A 20 9.43 -3.26 6.38
N SER A 21 10.42 -4.14 6.40
CA SER A 21 11.78 -3.80 5.99
C SER A 21 11.83 -3.37 4.52
N GLU A 22 12.71 -2.41 4.22
CA GLU A 22 12.99 -2.02 2.85
C GLU A 22 13.40 -3.24 2.02
N GLY A 23 12.79 -3.42 0.85
CA GLY A 23 13.05 -4.57 -0.02
C GLY A 23 12.37 -5.87 0.39
N ALA A 24 11.54 -5.91 1.44
CA ALA A 24 10.78 -7.10 1.84
C ALA A 24 9.97 -7.73 0.68
N PHE A 25 9.50 -6.89 -0.26
CA PHE A 25 8.72 -7.31 -1.42
C PHE A 25 9.47 -7.23 -2.76
N ARG A 26 10.79 -6.97 -2.75
CA ARG A 26 11.57 -6.70 -3.97
C ARG A 26 11.50 -7.83 -4.99
N ASP A 27 11.47 -9.07 -4.53
CA ASP A 27 11.52 -10.26 -5.39
C ASP A 27 10.11 -10.82 -5.72
N LEU A 28 9.04 -10.13 -5.31
CA LEU A 28 7.65 -10.52 -5.60
C LEU A 28 7.18 -9.93 -6.94
N ALA A 29 7.91 -10.23 -8.02
CA ALA A 29 7.76 -9.58 -9.33
C ALA A 29 6.39 -9.77 -10.01
N ARG A 30 5.61 -10.77 -9.56
CA ARG A 30 4.26 -11.08 -10.06
C ARG A 30 3.13 -10.67 -9.11
N LEU A 31 3.45 -10.04 -7.98
CA LEU A 31 2.44 -9.64 -7.00
C LEU A 31 1.51 -8.57 -7.58
N LYS A 32 0.21 -8.86 -7.57
CA LYS A 32 -0.86 -8.00 -8.08
C LYS A 32 -1.79 -7.51 -6.98
N ASN A 33 -2.01 -8.32 -5.94
CA ASN A 33 -2.95 -8.02 -4.88
C ASN A 33 -2.24 -8.08 -3.53
N LEU A 34 -2.28 -6.98 -2.79
CA LEU A 34 -1.70 -6.89 -1.45
C LEU A 34 -2.74 -6.38 -0.46
N ASN A 35 -3.05 -7.20 0.54
CA ASN A 35 -3.89 -6.82 1.66
C ASN A 35 -3.03 -6.61 2.92
N LEU A 36 -2.93 -5.36 3.35
CA LEU A 36 -2.23 -4.93 4.57
C LEU A 36 -3.21 -4.33 5.60
N SER A 37 -4.50 -4.53 5.40
CA SER A 37 -5.51 -3.91 6.27
C SER A 37 -5.39 -4.37 7.73
N ARG A 38 -5.82 -3.52 8.67
CA ARG A 38 -5.79 -3.83 10.11
C ARG A 38 -4.38 -4.16 10.61
N ASN A 39 -3.44 -3.26 10.35
CA ASN A 39 -2.06 -3.28 10.87
C ASN A 39 -1.75 -1.91 11.50
N GLN A 40 -0.47 -1.59 11.75
CA GLN A 40 -0.02 -0.38 12.43
C GLN A 40 1.00 0.39 11.56
N LEU A 41 0.78 0.42 10.25
CA LEU A 41 1.79 0.89 9.28
C LEU A 41 2.13 2.39 9.36
N SER A 42 1.35 3.17 10.11
CA SER A 42 1.67 4.58 10.40
C SER A 42 2.88 4.75 11.33
N ILE A 43 3.22 3.75 12.15
CA ILE A 43 4.31 3.83 13.15
C ILE A 43 5.68 3.98 12.48
N ASN A 44 6.00 3.14 11.49
CA ASN A 44 7.30 3.17 10.78
C ASN A 44 7.16 3.63 9.32
N LEU A 45 6.54 4.80 9.11
CA LEU A 45 6.19 5.33 7.79
C LEU A 45 7.36 5.34 6.78
N GLY A 46 8.56 5.72 7.22
CA GLY A 46 9.74 5.79 6.34
C GLY A 46 10.12 4.43 5.75
N SER A 47 10.19 3.39 6.58
CA SER A 47 10.52 2.03 6.12
C SER A 47 9.37 1.43 5.31
N ASN A 48 8.14 1.58 5.79
CA ASN A 48 6.94 1.00 5.16
C ASN A 48 6.70 1.58 3.75
N SER A 49 6.87 2.89 3.58
CA SER A 49 6.73 3.55 2.27
C SER A 49 7.80 3.08 1.28
N LYS A 50 9.05 2.90 1.72
CA LYS A 50 10.11 2.35 0.87
C LYS A 50 9.86 0.89 0.49
N ALA A 51 9.39 0.06 1.43
CA ALA A 51 9.03 -1.33 1.13
C ALA A 51 7.94 -1.41 0.06
N LEU A 52 6.86 -0.62 0.22
CA LEU A 52 5.75 -0.54 -0.73
C LEU A 52 6.14 0.11 -2.06
N GLY A 53 7.17 0.96 -2.10
CA GLY A 53 7.65 1.63 -3.30
C GLY A 53 8.21 0.68 -4.37
N SER A 54 8.57 -0.55 -3.99
CA SER A 54 9.01 -1.60 -4.93
C SER A 54 7.87 -2.26 -5.72
N LEU A 55 6.61 -2.06 -5.30
CA LEU A 55 5.42 -2.72 -5.84
C LEU A 55 4.81 -1.98 -7.04
N GLY A 56 5.60 -1.66 -8.06
CA GLY A 56 5.16 -0.87 -9.22
C GLY A 56 4.13 -1.55 -10.13
N ARG A 57 3.93 -2.87 -9.98
CA ARG A 57 3.00 -3.70 -10.76
C ARG A 57 1.69 -4.02 -10.04
N LEU A 58 1.50 -3.49 -8.84
CA LEU A 58 0.35 -3.80 -8.01
C LEU A 58 -0.95 -3.31 -8.66
N LYS A 59 -1.97 -4.16 -8.69
CA LYS A 59 -3.30 -3.85 -9.20
C LYS A 59 -4.31 -3.52 -8.11
N SER A 60 -4.17 -4.14 -6.94
CA SER A 60 -5.04 -3.89 -5.80
C SER A 60 -4.24 -3.75 -4.52
N LEU A 61 -4.53 -2.66 -3.78
CA LEU A 61 -3.96 -2.39 -2.47
C LEU A 61 -5.07 -2.13 -1.45
N ASP A 62 -5.02 -2.85 -0.34
CA ASP A 62 -5.81 -2.55 0.85
C ASP A 62 -4.90 -2.16 2.00
N VAL A 63 -4.98 -0.89 2.42
CA VAL A 63 -4.28 -0.34 3.60
C VAL A 63 -5.27 0.20 4.62
N SER A 64 -6.51 -0.28 4.59
CA SER A 64 -7.57 0.11 5.52
C SER A 64 -7.14 -0.13 6.97
N LYS A 65 -7.59 0.71 7.90
CA LYS A 65 -7.34 0.52 9.35
C LYS A 65 -5.86 0.40 9.70
N ASN A 66 -5.04 1.34 9.23
CA ASN A 66 -3.61 1.46 9.55
C ASN A 66 -3.23 2.77 10.24
N GLY A 67 -4.22 3.62 10.55
CA GLY A 67 -3.99 4.94 11.16
C GLY A 67 -3.22 5.90 10.26
N LEU A 68 -3.32 5.74 8.93
CA LEU A 68 -2.59 6.58 7.98
C LEU A 68 -3.16 8.00 7.97
N SER A 69 -2.28 9.00 8.06
CA SER A 69 -2.60 10.39 7.74
C SER A 69 -2.61 10.62 6.22
N ASN A 70 -3.00 11.82 5.80
CA ASN A 70 -2.91 12.26 4.41
C ASN A 70 -1.52 12.07 3.79
N ASP A 71 -0.50 12.57 4.47
CA ASP A 71 0.88 12.52 3.98
C ASP A 71 1.39 11.07 3.92
N ALA A 72 0.99 10.24 4.89
CA ALA A 72 1.33 8.83 4.90
C ALA A 72 0.72 8.07 3.71
N ALA A 73 -0.55 8.36 3.40
CA ALA A 73 -1.23 7.78 2.25
C ALA A 73 -0.57 8.21 0.93
N GLU A 74 -0.16 9.48 0.79
CA GLU A 74 0.57 9.97 -0.40
C GLU A 74 1.88 9.21 -0.61
N LEU A 75 2.65 8.99 0.45
CA LEU A 75 3.88 8.19 0.37
C LEU A 75 3.62 6.74 -0.01
N PHE A 76 2.52 6.14 0.45
CA PHE A 76 2.18 4.75 0.14
C PHE A 76 1.73 4.56 -1.31
N LEU A 77 1.13 5.58 -1.92
CA LEU A 77 0.68 5.58 -3.31
C LEU A 77 1.78 5.97 -4.31
N LYS A 78 2.92 6.46 -3.83
CA LYS A 78 4.10 6.71 -4.67
C LYS A 78 4.53 5.45 -5.43
N ASN A 79 4.96 5.64 -6.67
CA ASN A 79 5.41 4.59 -7.58
C ASN A 79 4.37 3.48 -7.83
N LYS A 80 3.07 3.81 -7.86
CA LYS A 80 1.99 2.86 -8.20
C LYS A 80 1.23 3.23 -9.47
N PRO A 81 1.90 3.36 -10.63
CA PRO A 81 1.27 3.79 -11.88
C PRO A 81 0.20 2.82 -12.40
N THR A 82 0.26 1.55 -11.96
CA THR A 82 -0.61 0.49 -12.45
C THR A 82 -1.77 0.13 -11.51
N LEU A 83 -1.94 0.87 -10.39
CA LEU A 83 -2.95 0.55 -9.38
C LEU A 83 -4.36 0.82 -9.91
N ASP A 84 -5.23 -0.20 -9.88
CA ASP A 84 -6.61 -0.14 -10.35
C ASP A 84 -7.59 0.05 -9.17
N HIS A 85 -7.33 -0.62 -8.04
CA HIS A 85 -8.22 -0.65 -6.89
C HIS A 85 -7.50 -0.30 -5.59
N LEU A 86 -8.02 0.69 -4.87
CA LEU A 86 -7.47 1.18 -3.61
C LEU A 86 -8.52 1.22 -2.51
N LYS A 87 -8.20 0.63 -1.36
CA LYS A 87 -9.00 0.75 -0.13
C LYS A 87 -8.17 1.39 0.99
N MET A 88 -8.72 2.44 1.59
CA MET A 88 -8.08 3.19 2.68
C MET A 88 -9.06 3.50 3.83
N THR A 89 -10.19 2.80 3.92
CA THR A 89 -11.21 3.00 4.96
C THR A 89 -10.65 2.85 6.38
N GLY A 90 -11.15 3.63 7.34
CA GLY A 90 -10.76 3.56 8.75
C GLY A 90 -9.33 4.04 8.99
N ASN A 91 -8.84 4.95 8.17
CA ASN A 91 -7.59 5.67 8.41
C ASN A 91 -7.88 7.07 8.98
N ALA A 92 -6.83 7.85 9.26
CA ALA A 92 -6.95 9.20 9.82
C ALA A 92 -6.86 10.27 8.70
N LEU A 93 -7.51 10.01 7.57
CA LEU A 93 -7.56 10.95 6.45
C LEU A 93 -8.54 12.08 6.79
N ILE A 94 -8.10 13.34 6.63
CA ILE A 94 -8.95 14.51 6.89
C ILE A 94 -9.34 15.26 5.62
N ARG A 95 -8.71 14.94 4.48
CA ARG A 95 -8.97 15.54 3.18
C ARG A 95 -8.63 14.58 2.05
N LEU A 96 -9.14 14.84 0.85
CA LEU A 96 -8.65 14.21 -0.37
C LEU A 96 -8.05 15.31 -1.26
N SER A 97 -6.73 15.27 -1.46
CA SER A 97 -6.06 16.19 -2.37
C SER A 97 -5.86 15.54 -3.74
N HIS A 98 -5.86 16.34 -4.81
CA HIS A 98 -5.49 15.86 -6.13
C HIS A 98 -4.06 15.28 -6.17
N SER A 99 -3.15 15.78 -5.32
CA SER A 99 -1.78 15.28 -5.22
C SER A 99 -1.70 13.83 -4.75
N LEU A 100 -2.64 13.40 -3.90
CA LEU A 100 -2.68 12.06 -3.31
C LEU A 100 -2.70 10.95 -4.37
N PHE A 101 -3.33 11.21 -5.51
CA PHE A 101 -3.51 10.23 -6.60
C PHE A 101 -2.67 10.54 -7.84
N ARG A 102 -1.76 11.53 -7.76
CA ARG A 102 -1.00 12.05 -8.91
C ARG A 102 -0.25 10.96 -9.69
N GLU A 103 0.29 9.97 -8.99
CA GLU A 103 1.05 8.87 -9.59
C GLU A 103 0.22 7.60 -9.84
N SER A 104 -1.05 7.60 -9.44
CA SER A 104 -1.96 6.44 -9.56
C SER A 104 -2.96 6.63 -10.72
N GLY A 105 -2.44 6.96 -11.91
CA GLY A 105 -3.26 7.32 -13.09
C GLY A 105 -4.15 6.20 -13.66
N SER A 106 -3.96 4.96 -13.23
CA SER A 106 -4.79 3.80 -13.63
C SER A 106 -5.96 3.53 -12.67
N LEU A 107 -6.15 4.32 -11.61
CA LEU A 107 -7.16 4.08 -10.60
C LEU A 107 -8.57 4.05 -11.21
N LYS A 108 -9.29 2.96 -10.94
CA LYS A 108 -10.68 2.74 -11.35
C LYS A 108 -11.64 2.82 -10.18
N THR A 109 -11.17 2.42 -8.99
CA THR A 109 -12.00 2.41 -7.79
C THR A 109 -11.19 2.81 -6.58
N ILE A 110 -11.76 3.71 -5.79
CA ILE A 110 -11.25 4.11 -4.48
C ILE A 110 -12.36 3.99 -3.45
N THR A 111 -12.02 3.48 -2.26
CA THR A 111 -12.91 3.48 -1.10
C THR A 111 -12.22 4.13 0.09
N VAL A 112 -12.86 5.18 0.59
CA VAL A 112 -12.51 5.97 1.78
C VAL A 112 -13.80 6.23 2.56
N ASP A 113 -13.72 6.35 3.89
CA ASP A 113 -14.81 6.80 4.76
C ASP A 113 -14.76 8.30 5.04
#